data_AF-A0A401QJA0-F1
#
_entry.id   AF-A0A401QJA0-F1
#
_cell.length_a   1.000
_cell.length_b   1.000
_cell.length_c   1.000
_cell.angle_alpha   90.00
_cell.angle_beta   90.00
_cell.angle_gamma   90.00
#
_symmetry.space_group_name_H-M   'P 1'
#
loop_
_entity.id
_entity.type
_entity.pdbx_description
1 polymer ?
#
loop_
_entity_poly.entity_id
_entity_poly.type
_entity_poly.pdbx_seq_one_letter_code
_entity_poly.pdbx_strand_id
1 'polypeptide(L)' 'GEQRRMPEHSDVSLAPEERVRALTKKGSSVDVNEDVPPRRYFRSGVEMIRMASVYVDEGNLESAFVLYNKYIT' A
#
# COMPACT_ATOMS: atom_id res chain seq x y z
N GLY A 1 -1.94 21.04 20.58
CA GLY A 1 -1.13 21.03 19.36
C GLY A 1 -1.91 20.30 18.31
N GLU A 2 -2.21 20.93 17.18
CA GLU A 2 -2.97 20.29 16.10
C GLU A 2 -2.19 19.11 15.55
N GLN A 3 -2.72 17.90 15.79
CA GLN A 3 -2.33 16.70 15.06
C GLN A 3 -2.69 16.96 13.59
N ARG A 4 -1.70 17.31 12.75
CA ARG A 4 -1.93 17.51 11.31
C ARG A 4 -2.55 16.24 10.74
N ARG A 5 -3.83 16.31 10.34
CA ARG A 5 -4.54 15.23 9.65
C ARG A 5 -3.72 14.89 8.40
N MET A 6 -3.30 13.64 8.28
CA MET A 6 -2.59 13.18 7.09
C MET A 6 -3.51 13.36 5.87
N PRO A 7 -2.97 13.80 4.72
CA PRO A 7 -3.76 13.90 3.50
C PRO A 7 -4.33 12.52 3.15
N GLU A 8 -5.65 12.46 2.98
CA GLU A 8 -6.38 11.24 2.65
C GLU A 8 -6.50 11.11 1.13
N HIS A 9 -6.27 9.91 0.58
CA HIS A 9 -6.37 9.67 -0.87
C HIS A 9 -7.79 9.90 -1.42
N SER A 10 -8.80 9.85 -0.55
CA SER A 10 -10.21 10.09 -0.87
C SER A 10 -10.60 11.57 -0.82
N ASP A 11 -9.72 12.46 -0.36
CA ASP A 11 -9.99 13.89 -0.32
C ASP A 11 -9.86 14.51 -1.72
N VAL A 12 -11.00 14.77 -2.35
CA VAL A 12 -11.07 15.31 -3.71
C VAL A 12 -10.69 16.79 -3.81
N SER A 13 -10.50 17.48 -2.69
CA SER A 13 -10.00 18.86 -2.67
C SER A 13 -8.48 18.95 -2.88
N LEU A 14 -7.76 17.85 -2.66
CA LEU A 14 -6.32 17.75 -2.87
C LEU A 14 -5.96 17.59 -4.35
N ALA A 15 -4.73 17.98 -4.70
CA ALA A 15 -4.21 17.69 -6.03
C ALA A 15 -4.13 16.16 -6.25
N PRO A 16 -4.37 15.65 -7.47
CA PRO A 16 -4.31 14.22 -7.77
C PRO A 16 -2.99 13.56 -7.33
N GLU A 17 -1.88 14.26 -7.52
CA GLU A 17 -0.55 13.80 -7.12
C GLU A 17 -0.36 13.71 -5.59
N GLU A 18 -1.03 14.55 -4.80
CA GLU A 18 -1.05 14.43 -3.34
C GLU A 18 -1.83 13.19 -2.89
N ARG A 19 -2.95 12.90 -3.54
CA ARG A 19 -3.77 11.71 -3.29
C ARG A 19 -3.03 10.42 -3.63
N VAL A 20 -2.31 10.39 -4.76
CA VAL A 20 -1.45 9.26 -5.14
C VAL A 20 -0.30 9.10 -4.14
N ARG A 21 0.32 10.20 -3.69
CA ARG A 21 1.39 10.16 -2.68
C ARG A 21 0.89 9.58 -1.35
N ALA A 22 -0.35 9.87 -0.96
CA ALA A 22 -0.98 9.26 0.21
C ALA A 22 -1.13 7.73 0.05
N LEU A 23 -1.52 7.25 -1.13
CA LEU A 23 -1.56 5.81 -1.44
C LEU A 23 -0.16 5.17 -1.41
N THR A 24 0.86 5.82 -1.98
CA THR A 24 2.25 5.34 -1.94
C THR A 24 2.73 5.21 -0.50
N LYS A 25 2.50 6.24 0.33
CA LYS A 25 2.88 6.21 1.75
C LYS A 25 2.19 5.07 2.51
N LYS A 26 0.93 4.80 2.20
CA LYS A 26 0.18 3.67 2.76
C LYS A 26 0.78 2.32 2.34
N GLY A 27 1.21 2.20 1.08
CA GLY A 27 1.86 1.00 0.56
C GLY A 27 3.27 0.77 1.11
N SER A 28 4.05 1.84 1.33
CA SER A 28 5.45 1.74 1.79
C SER A 28 5.61 1.50 3.30
N SER A 29 4.51 1.35 4.05
CA SER A 29 4.55 1.08 5.48
C SER A 29 4.72 -0.42 5.73
N VAL A 30 5.97 -0.91 5.62
CA VAL A 30 6.35 -2.31 5.86
C VAL A 30 7.34 -2.38 7.01
N ASP A 31 7.00 -3.16 8.04
CA ASP A 31 7.91 -3.49 9.14
C ASP A 31 8.44 -4.92 8.97
N VAL A 32 9.76 -5.07 9.00
CA VAL A 32 10.44 -6.36 8.99
C VAL A 32 10.86 -6.70 10.41
N ASN A 33 10.44 -7.86 10.89
CA ASN A 33 10.82 -8.38 12.19
C ASN A 33 12.01 -9.33 12.02
N GLU A 34 13.12 -9.03 12.69
CA GLU A 34 14.37 -9.79 12.62
C GLU A 34 14.24 -11.22 13.19
N ASP A 35 13.27 -11.48 14.07
CA ASP A 35 12.97 -12.81 14.61
C ASP A 35 12.23 -13.71 13.61
N VAL A 36 11.73 -13.14 12.50
CA VAL A 36 10.99 -13.86 11.46
C VAL A 36 11.96 -14.23 10.32
N PRO A 37 12.12 -15.53 10.01
CA PRO A 37 13.01 -15.93 8.92
C PRO A 37 12.63 -15.27 7.59
N PRO A 38 13.58 -14.69 6.82
CA PRO A 38 13.30 -14.00 5.55
C PRO A 38 12.41 -14.78 4.60
N ARG A 39 12.58 -16.11 4.54
CA ARG A 39 11.80 -17.04 3.71
C ARG A 39 10.28 -16.95 3.94
N ARG A 40 9.82 -16.54 5.12
CA ARG A 40 8.39 -16.35 5.40
C ARG A 40 7.84 -15.12 4.66
N TYR A 41 8.60 -14.03 4.56
CA TYR A 41 8.22 -12.83 3.83
C TYR A 41 8.06 -13.08 2.32
N PHE A 42 8.93 -13.91 1.73
CA PHE A 42 8.77 -14.33 0.32
C PHE A 42 7.43 -15.04 0.08
N ARG A 43 7.00 -15.90 1.01
CA ARG A 43 5.72 -16.61 0.89
C ARG A 43 4.53 -15.66 1.02
N SER A 44 4.56 -14.76 2.01
CA SER A 44 3.49 -13.76 2.15
C SER A 44 3.48 -12.76 1.00
N GLY A 45 4.63 -12.47 0.38
CA GLY A 45 4.73 -11.63 -0.82
C GLY A 45 4.01 -12.23 -2.03
N VAL A 46 4.04 -13.55 -2.21
CA VAL A 46 3.29 -14.22 -3.29
C VAL A 46 1.78 -14.00 -3.14
N GLU A 47 1.25 -14.17 -1.93
CA GLU A 47 -0.17 -13.90 -1.66
C GLU A 47 -0.51 -12.41 -1.88
N MET A 48 0.41 -11.50 -1.56
CA MET A 48 0.22 -10.07 -1.78
C MET A 48 0.04 -9.72 -3.26
N ILE A 49 0.86 -10.28 -4.17
CA ILE A 49 0.70 -10.08 -5.62
C ILE A 49 -0.60 -10.71 -6.13
N ARG A 50 -0.96 -11.90 -5.64
CA ARG A 50 -2.23 -12.54 -6.03
C ARG A 50 -3.42 -11.66 -5.67
N MET A 51 -3.44 -11.14 -4.45
CA MET A 51 -4.51 -10.22 -4.02
C MET A 51 -4.49 -8.90 -4.78
N ALA A 52 -3.30 -8.37 -5.12
CA ALA A 52 -3.21 -7.18 -5.97
C ALA A 52 -3.84 -7.42 -7.35
N SER A 53 -3.66 -8.61 -7.92
CA SER A 53 -4.26 -9.00 -9.20
C SER A 53 -5.79 -9.09 -9.10
N VAL A 54 -6.32 -9.71 -8.03
CA VAL A 54 -7.77 -9.75 -7.77
C VAL A 54 -8.37 -8.33 -7.72
N TYR A 55 -7.71 -7.40 -7.03
CA TYR A 55 -8.19 -6.01 -6.99
C TYR A 55 -8.12 -5.30 -8.35
N VAL A 56 -7.19 -5.66 -9.23
CA VAL A 56 -7.18 -5.15 -10.61
C VAL A 56 -8.42 -5.66 -11.35
N ASP A 57 -8.69 -6.96 -11.25
CA ASP A 57 -9.82 -7.61 -11.94
C ASP A 57 -11.18 -7.07 -11.44
N GLU A 58 -11.28 -6.71 -10.16
CA GLU A 58 -12.45 -6.06 -9.56
C GLU A 58 -12.55 -4.55 -9.86
N GLY A 59 -11.55 -3.96 -10.51
CA GLY A 59 -11.48 -2.51 -10.77
C GLY A 59 -11.13 -1.66 -9.55
N ASN A 60 -10.75 -2.28 -8.42
CA ASN A 60 -10.30 -1.61 -7.20
C ASN A 60 -8.81 -1.22 -7.29
N LEU A 61 -8.51 -0.30 -8.21
CA LEU A 61 -7.14 0.07 -8.57
C LEU A 61 -6.37 0.71 -7.39
N GLU A 62 -7.03 1.44 -6.50
CA GLU A 62 -6.36 2.04 -5.33
C GLU A 62 -5.84 0.96 -4.36
N SER A 63 -6.63 -0.09 -4.12
CA SER A 63 -6.22 -1.21 -3.26
C SER A 63 -5.13 -2.05 -3.92
N ALA A 64 -5.25 -2.29 -5.24
CA ALA A 64 -4.19 -2.95 -6.01
C ALA A 64 -2.87 -2.16 -5.94
N PHE A 65 -2.91 -0.85 -6.14
CA PHE A 65 -1.73 0.02 -6.10
C PHE A 65 -1.02 -0.02 -4.74
N VAL A 66 -1.78 -0.02 -3.64
CA VAL A 66 -1.22 -0.14 -2.28
C VAL A 66 -0.51 -1.48 -2.09
N LEU A 67 -1.11 -2.60 -2.54
CA LEU A 67 -0.49 -3.91 -2.42
C LEU A 67 0.77 -4.06 -3.29
N TYR A 68 0.79 -3.49 -4.50
CA TYR A 68 2.00 -3.49 -5.33
C TYR A 68 3.14 -2.68 -4.71
N ASN A 69 2.85 -1.49 -4.17
CA ASN A 69 3.87 -0.70 -3.46
C ASN A 69 4.39 -1.45 -2.22
N LYS A 70 3.50 -2.12 -1.50
CA LYS A 70 3.85 -2.93 -0.32
C LYS A 70 4.71 -4.15 -0.65
N TYR A 71 4.55 -4.73 -1.83
CA TYR A 71 5.36 -5.86 -2.27
C TYR A 71 6.77 -5.42 -2.69
N ILE A 72 6.90 -4.23 -3.28
CA ILE A 72 8.16 -3.70 -3.80
C ILE A 72 9.05 -3.10 -2.70
N THR A 73 8.43 -2.54 -1.65
CA THR A 73 9.12 -1.89 -0.51
C THR A 73 9.73 -2.92 0.43
#